data_AF-A0A536QQ55-F1
#
_entry.id   AF-A0A536QQ55-F1
#
_cell.length_a   1.000
_cell.length_b   1.000
_cell.length_c   1.000
_cell.angle_alpha   90.00
_cell.angle_beta   90.00
_cell.angle_gamma   90.00
#
_symmetry.space_group_name_H-M   'P 1'
#
loop_
_entity.id
_entity.type
_entity.pdbx_description
1 polymer ?
#
loop_
_entity_poly.entity_id
_entity_poly.type
_entity_poly.pdbx_seq_one_letter_code
_entity_poly.pdbx_strand_id
1 'polypeptide(L)'
;MFEGNLEARRRRALAAIFGDIGTEMVDRVVAEAVRASTFFGLTGETAERYGRSIRATLVPALEAVTENDPAARDRKVNALTASVRAVSDEYHVPRIIERGLVSIAFGIAGSLIRKRASGSGFTEEELDREFLAFRGEFERSLYRD
;
A
#
# COMPACT_ATOMS: atom_id res chain seq x y z
N MET A 1 -7.93 -19.74 19.83
CA MET A 1 -7.91 -20.31 18.46
C MET A 1 -8.93 -19.64 17.51
N PHE A 2 -10.06 -19.14 18.00
CA PHE A 2 -11.08 -18.46 17.18
C PHE A 2 -10.70 -17.06 16.69
N GLU A 3 -9.95 -16.30 17.49
CA GLU A 3 -9.59 -14.90 17.19
C GLU A 3 -8.59 -14.78 16.04
N GLY A 4 -7.53 -15.61 16.00
CA GLY A 4 -6.58 -15.64 14.88
C GLY A 4 -7.20 -16.05 13.54
N ASN A 5 -8.26 -16.85 13.56
CA ASN A 5 -9.02 -17.20 12.35
C ASN A 5 -9.88 -16.01 11.87
N LEU A 6 -10.43 -15.21 12.80
CA LEU A 6 -11.18 -14.00 12.46
C LEU A 6 -10.28 -12.93 11.82
N GLU A 7 -9.11 -12.67 12.41
CA GLU A 7 -8.13 -11.74 11.84
C GLU A 7 -7.67 -12.18 10.44
N ALA A 8 -7.36 -13.47 10.27
CA ALA A 8 -6.97 -14.01 8.96
C ALA A 8 -8.07 -13.80 7.90
N ARG A 9 -9.35 -13.96 8.29
CA ARG A 9 -10.49 -13.69 7.39
C ARG A 9 -10.61 -12.20 7.07
N ARG A 10 -10.43 -11.30 8.05
CA ARG A 10 -10.44 -9.85 7.81
C ARG A 10 -9.32 -9.42 6.87
N ARG A 11 -8.10 -9.92 7.08
CA ARG A 11 -6.96 -9.65 6.20
C ARG A 11 -7.18 -10.15 4.78
N ARG A 12 -7.80 -11.32 4.58
CA ARG A 12 -8.20 -11.80 3.25
C ARG A 12 -9.28 -10.93 2.60
N ALA A 13 -10.26 -10.47 3.37
CA ALA A 13 -11.28 -9.56 2.87
C ALA A 13 -10.68 -8.20 2.45
N LEU A 14 -9.75 -7.67 3.25
CA LEU A 14 -8.98 -6.47 2.91
C LEU A 14 -8.19 -6.66 1.61
N ALA A 15 -7.51 -7.80 1.45
CA ALA A 15 -6.74 -8.12 0.25
C ALA A 15 -7.62 -8.27 -0.99
N ALA A 16 -8.82 -8.85 -0.87
CA ALA A 16 -9.78 -8.92 -1.97
C ALA A 16 -10.17 -7.51 -2.44
N ILE A 17 -10.51 -6.62 -1.51
CA ILE A 17 -10.81 -5.23 -1.82
C ILE A 17 -9.60 -4.55 -2.50
N PHE A 18 -8.39 -4.75 -1.99
CA PHE A 18 -7.17 -4.24 -2.61
C PHE A 18 -6.94 -4.73 -4.04
N GLY A 19 -7.24 -6.00 -4.32
CA GLY A 19 -7.18 -6.55 -5.67
C GLY A 19 -8.08 -5.78 -6.65
N ASP A 20 -9.27 -5.41 -6.20
CA ASP A 20 -10.25 -4.69 -7.03
C ASP A 20 -9.89 -3.21 -7.24
N ILE A 21 -9.23 -2.58 -6.26
CA ILE A 21 -8.96 -1.13 -6.26
C ILE A 21 -7.52 -0.76 -6.59
N GLY A 22 -6.59 -1.72 -6.61
CA GLY A 22 -5.16 -1.47 -6.66
C GLY A 22 -4.75 -0.62 -7.86
N THR A 23 -5.35 -0.89 -9.02
CA THR A 23 -5.18 -0.11 -10.24
C THR A 23 -5.66 1.35 -10.06
N GLU A 24 -6.88 1.54 -9.57
CA GLU A 24 -7.47 2.87 -9.33
C GLU A 24 -6.64 3.69 -8.32
N MET A 25 -6.13 3.02 -7.28
CA MET A 25 -5.27 3.63 -6.28
C MET A 25 -3.94 4.08 -6.87
N VAL A 26 -3.27 3.22 -7.64
CA VAL A 26 -1.97 3.55 -8.25
C VAL A 26 -2.10 4.72 -9.21
N ASP A 27 -3.12 4.74 -10.05
CA ASP A 27 -3.30 5.81 -11.04
C ASP A 27 -3.47 7.18 -10.34
N ARG A 28 -4.16 7.20 -9.19
CA ARG A 28 -4.27 8.40 -8.35
C ARG A 28 -2.94 8.79 -7.70
N VAL A 29 -2.19 7.84 -7.15
CA VAL A 29 -0.87 8.10 -6.54
C VAL A 29 0.10 8.64 -7.58
N VAL A 30 0.12 8.09 -8.79
CA VAL A 30 0.95 8.59 -9.90
C VAL A 30 0.53 9.99 -10.29
N ALA A 31 -0.77 10.29 -10.36
CA ALA A 31 -1.24 11.65 -10.64
C ALA A 31 -0.80 12.66 -9.56
N GLU A 32 -0.78 12.26 -8.28
CA GLU A 32 -0.22 13.11 -7.21
C GLU A 32 1.30 13.24 -7.30
N ALA A 33 2.01 12.16 -7.64
CA ALA A 33 3.46 12.20 -7.86
C ALA A 33 3.83 13.16 -8.99
N VAL A 34 3.12 13.11 -10.13
CA VAL A 34 3.30 14.03 -11.25
C VAL A 34 3.01 15.48 -10.86
N ARG A 35 1.95 15.72 -10.07
CA ARG A 35 1.64 17.07 -9.57
C ARG A 35 2.70 17.59 -8.60
N ALA A 36 3.28 16.72 -7.77
CA ALA A 36 4.38 17.06 -6.88
C ALA A 36 5.72 17.20 -7.62
N SER A 37 5.88 16.55 -8.78
CA SER A 37 7.14 16.42 -9.50
C SER A 37 7.52 17.59 -10.38
N THR A 38 6.82 18.72 -10.29
CA THR A 38 7.32 20.00 -10.81
C THR A 38 8.77 20.27 -10.35
N PHE A 39 9.21 19.61 -9.27
CA PHE A 39 10.55 19.68 -8.69
C PHE A 39 11.56 18.57 -9.09
N PHE A 40 11.14 17.43 -9.68
CA PHE A 40 12.06 16.29 -9.93
C PHE A 40 11.84 15.52 -11.24
N GLY A 41 11.08 16.09 -12.20
CA GLY A 41 11.10 15.63 -13.60
C GLY A 41 10.29 14.36 -13.90
N LEU A 42 9.38 13.96 -13.01
CA LEU A 42 8.50 12.79 -13.21
C LEU A 42 7.34 13.15 -14.15
N THR A 43 7.62 13.22 -15.45
CA THR A 43 6.67 13.62 -16.49
C THR A 43 6.66 12.65 -17.67
N GLY A 44 5.57 12.64 -18.44
CA GLY A 44 5.43 11.83 -19.66
C GLY A 44 5.78 10.36 -19.43
N GLU A 45 6.70 9.84 -20.23
CA GLU A 45 7.13 8.45 -20.19
C GLU A 45 7.73 8.02 -18.84
N THR A 46 8.42 8.92 -18.13
CA THR A 46 8.99 8.64 -16.81
C THR A 46 7.90 8.41 -15.77
N ALA A 47 6.80 9.18 -15.84
CA ALA A 47 5.65 9.00 -14.96
C ALA A 47 4.93 7.66 -15.20
N GLU A 48 4.82 7.25 -16.47
CA GLU A 48 4.25 5.96 -16.82
C GLU A 48 5.11 4.80 -16.33
N ARG A 49 6.44 4.90 -16.48
CA ARG A 49 7.41 3.92 -15.97
C ARG A 49 7.34 3.82 -14.44
N TYR A 50 7.36 4.96 -13.74
CA TYR A 50 7.17 5.03 -12.29
C TYR A 50 5.86 4.36 -11.86
N GLY A 51 4.76 4.67 -12.54
CA GLY A 51 3.46 4.06 -12.25
C GLY A 51 3.43 2.55 -12.42
N ARG A 52 4.10 2.01 -13.44
CA ARG A 52 4.28 0.56 -13.60
C ARG A 52 5.10 -0.05 -12.46
N SER A 53 6.20 0.59 -12.05
CA SER A 53 7.04 0.13 -10.96
C SER A 53 6.31 0.15 -9.62
N ILE A 54 5.54 1.21 -9.32
CA ILE A 54 4.68 1.26 -8.13
C ILE A 54 3.57 0.21 -8.20
N ARG A 55 2.95 -0.01 -9.37
CA ARG A 55 1.94 -1.06 -9.53
C ARG A 55 2.48 -2.46 -9.22
N ALA A 56 3.73 -2.73 -9.57
CA ALA A 56 4.37 -4.00 -9.24
C ALA A 56 4.50 -4.25 -7.73
N THR A 57 4.49 -3.20 -6.90
CA THR A 57 4.52 -3.33 -5.42
C THR A 57 3.18 -3.78 -4.82
N LEU A 58 2.08 -3.77 -5.58
CA LEU A 58 0.77 -4.19 -5.08
C LEU A 58 0.71 -5.68 -4.75
N VAL A 59 1.33 -6.52 -5.58
CA VAL A 59 1.38 -7.97 -5.36
C VAL A 59 2.06 -8.32 -4.02
N PRO A 60 3.30 -7.86 -3.74
CA PRO A 60 3.92 -8.11 -2.44
C PRO A 60 3.16 -7.45 -1.28
N ALA A 61 2.44 -6.35 -1.51
CA ALA A 61 1.57 -5.77 -0.48
C ALA A 61 0.39 -6.70 -0.13
N LEU A 62 -0.27 -7.29 -1.12
CA LEU A 62 -1.33 -8.29 -0.92
C LEU A 62 -0.81 -9.54 -0.22
N GLU A 63 0.38 -10.01 -0.58
CA GLU A 63 1.03 -11.15 0.05
C GLU A 63 1.41 -10.88 1.51
N ALA A 64 1.82 -9.66 1.83
CA ALA A 64 2.13 -9.24 3.20
C ALA A 64 0.84 -9.13 4.04
N VAL A 65 -0.21 -8.50 3.49
CA VAL A 65 -1.50 -8.38 4.17
C VAL A 65 -2.10 -9.74 4.48
N THR A 66 -2.01 -10.72 3.58
CA THR A 66 -2.65 -12.03 3.77
C THR A 66 -1.84 -13.05 4.57
N GLU A 67 -0.60 -12.71 4.94
CA GLU A 67 0.29 -13.60 5.68
C GLU A 67 -0.18 -13.81 7.14
N ASN A 68 -0.21 -15.08 7.56
CA ASN A 68 -0.73 -15.48 8.87
C ASN A 68 0.39 -15.77 9.86
N ASP A 69 1.56 -16.19 9.39
CA ASP A 69 2.74 -16.30 10.25
C ASP A 69 3.33 -14.90 10.51
N PRO A 70 3.36 -14.41 11.76
CA PRO A 70 3.90 -13.08 12.08
C PRO A 70 5.34 -12.89 11.59
N ALA A 71 6.18 -13.93 11.72
CA ALA A 71 7.58 -13.83 11.31
C ALA A 71 7.72 -13.74 9.78
N ALA A 72 6.92 -14.50 9.03
CA ALA A 72 6.84 -14.36 7.57
C ALA A 72 6.25 -13.02 7.14
N ARG A 73 5.24 -12.51 7.86
CA ARG A 73 4.63 -11.21 7.59
C ARG A 73 5.66 -10.09 7.73
N ASP A 74 6.43 -10.08 8.81
CA ASP A 74 7.49 -9.09 9.03
C ASP A 74 8.53 -9.13 7.89
N ARG A 75 8.93 -10.32 7.44
CA ARG A 75 9.85 -10.47 6.29
C ARG A 75 9.25 -9.89 5.01
N LYS A 76 7.97 -10.15 4.74
CA LYS A 76 7.27 -9.62 3.56
C LYS A 76 7.09 -8.10 3.63
N VAL A 77 6.78 -7.55 4.80
CA VAL A 77 6.72 -6.09 5.01
C VAL A 77 8.08 -5.46 4.73
N ASN A 78 9.18 -6.05 5.22
CA ASN A 78 10.52 -5.55 4.94
C ASN A 78 10.91 -5.65 3.46
N ALA A 79 10.50 -6.72 2.76
CA ALA A 79 10.72 -6.85 1.33
C ALA A 79 9.90 -5.83 0.52
N LEU A 80 8.66 -5.56 0.94
CA LEU A 80 7.80 -4.55 0.36
C LEU A 80 8.39 -3.15 0.53
N THR A 81 8.85 -2.79 1.73
CA THR A 81 9.47 -1.48 1.97
C THR A 81 10.77 -1.32 1.19
N ALA A 82 11.59 -2.36 1.09
CA ALA A 82 12.77 -2.36 0.21
C ALA A 82 12.40 -2.14 -1.26
N SER A 83 11.31 -2.77 -1.73
CA SER A 83 10.83 -2.58 -3.10
C SER A 83 10.34 -1.15 -3.35
N VAL A 84 9.57 -0.57 -2.42
CA VAL A 84 9.14 0.83 -2.51
C VAL A 84 10.33 1.78 -2.52
N ARG A 85 11.32 1.56 -1.64
CA ARG A 85 12.55 2.36 -1.61
C ARG A 85 13.32 2.25 -2.92
N ALA A 86 13.47 1.05 -3.48
CA ALA A 86 14.15 0.83 -4.74
C ALA A 86 13.49 1.58 -5.90
N VAL A 87 12.15 1.60 -5.96
CA VAL A 87 11.42 2.41 -6.94
C VAL A 87 11.68 3.89 -6.70
N SER A 88 11.55 4.39 -5.47
CA SER A 88 11.85 5.79 -5.18
C SER A 88 13.28 6.19 -5.60
N ASP A 89 14.26 5.33 -5.33
CA ASP A 89 15.66 5.57 -5.69
C ASP A 89 15.89 5.56 -7.21
N GLU A 90 15.27 4.62 -7.94
CA GLU A 90 15.31 4.52 -9.41
C GLU A 90 14.79 5.80 -10.08
N TYR A 91 13.70 6.38 -9.54
CA TYR A 91 13.07 7.58 -10.09
C TYR A 91 13.48 8.87 -9.37
N HIS A 92 14.54 8.81 -8.55
CA HIS A 92 15.10 9.93 -7.79
C HIS A 92 14.06 10.71 -6.96
N VAL A 93 13.07 10.00 -6.43
CA VAL A 93 12.03 10.56 -5.57
C VAL A 93 12.65 10.88 -4.20
N PRO A 94 12.70 12.17 -3.78
CA PRO A 94 13.25 12.51 -2.48
C PRO A 94 12.44 11.88 -1.34
N ARG A 95 13.10 11.52 -0.23
CA ARG A 95 12.46 10.84 0.92
C ARG A 95 11.25 11.58 1.50
N ILE A 96 11.29 12.92 1.50
CA ILE A 96 10.15 13.73 1.94
C ILE A 96 8.93 13.57 1.03
N ILE A 97 9.16 13.41 -0.27
CA ILE A 97 8.10 13.18 -1.27
C ILE A 97 7.62 11.73 -1.19
N GLU A 98 8.51 10.74 -1.07
CA GLU A 98 8.15 9.33 -0.82
C GLU A 98 7.18 9.21 0.35
N ARG A 99 7.50 9.86 1.48
CA ARG A 99 6.64 9.87 2.67
C ARG A 99 5.27 10.50 2.42
N GLY A 100 5.22 11.58 1.64
CA GLY A 100 3.97 12.22 1.22
C GLY A 100 3.13 11.31 0.33
N LEU A 101 3.74 10.68 -0.68
CA LEU A 101 3.08 9.78 -1.61
C LEU A 101 2.55 8.52 -0.91
N VAL A 102 3.30 7.96 0.02
CA VAL A 102 2.85 6.86 0.88
C VAL A 102 1.62 7.27 1.69
N SER A 103 1.65 8.45 2.33
CA SER A 103 0.52 8.96 3.11
C SER A 103 -0.74 9.13 2.24
N ILE A 104 -0.56 9.64 1.02
CA ILE A 104 -1.61 9.78 0.00
C ILE A 104 -2.16 8.42 -0.41
N ALA A 105 -1.28 7.45 -0.71
CA ALA A 105 -1.67 6.09 -1.09
C ALA A 105 -2.54 5.43 -0.01
N PHE A 106 -2.12 5.50 1.26
CA PHE A 106 -2.91 4.98 2.37
C PHE A 106 -4.24 5.72 2.56
N GLY A 107 -4.27 7.05 2.35
CA GLY A 107 -5.50 7.84 2.39
C GLY A 107 -6.51 7.43 1.31
N ILE A 108 -6.03 7.24 0.07
CA ILE A 108 -6.84 6.77 -1.05
C ILE A 108 -7.36 5.36 -0.79
N ALA A 109 -6.48 4.44 -0.38
CA ALA A 109 -6.84 3.06 -0.04
C ALA A 109 -7.91 3.02 1.04
N GLY A 110 -7.75 3.74 2.16
CA GLY A 110 -8.73 3.75 3.24
C GLY A 110 -10.11 4.26 2.79
N SER A 111 -10.14 5.30 1.95
CA SER A 111 -11.41 5.79 1.36
C SER A 111 -12.09 4.74 0.48
N LEU A 112 -11.32 4.01 -0.32
CA LEU A 112 -11.83 2.97 -1.23
C LEU A 112 -12.24 1.69 -0.48
N ILE A 113 -11.54 1.35 0.60
CA ILE A 113 -11.87 0.22 1.50
C ILE A 113 -13.23 0.46 2.15
N ARG A 114 -13.44 1.63 2.77
CA ARG A 114 -14.73 1.95 3.39
C ARG A 114 -15.89 1.85 2.41
N LYS A 115 -15.73 2.40 1.20
CA LYS A 115 -16.75 2.31 0.13
C LYS A 115 -17.08 0.88 -0.29
N ARG A 116 -16.13 -0.05 -0.18
CA ARG A 116 -16.25 -1.45 -0.63
C ARG A 116 -16.38 -2.44 0.53
N ALA A 117 -16.47 -1.97 1.77
CA ALA A 117 -16.71 -2.82 2.93
C ALA A 117 -18.06 -3.56 2.79
N SER A 118 -19.06 -2.88 2.20
CA SER A 118 -20.32 -3.50 1.81
C SER A 118 -20.08 -4.61 0.78
N GLY A 119 -20.24 -5.87 1.20
CA GLY A 119 -19.95 -7.06 0.41
C GLY A 119 -18.80 -7.94 0.93
N SER A 120 -18.01 -7.45 1.90
CA SER A 120 -16.88 -8.19 2.48
C SER A 120 -17.25 -9.13 3.63
N GLY A 121 -18.44 -8.98 4.21
CA GLY A 121 -18.86 -9.67 5.42
C GLY A 121 -18.30 -9.10 6.74
N PHE A 122 -17.63 -7.94 6.68
CA PHE A 122 -17.08 -7.21 7.82
C PHE A 122 -17.56 -5.76 7.83
N THR A 123 -17.53 -5.11 9.00
CA THR A 123 -17.83 -3.68 9.09
C THR A 123 -16.67 -2.84 8.56
N GLU A 124 -16.95 -1.59 8.19
CA GLU A 124 -15.92 -0.61 7.82
C GLU A 124 -14.86 -0.47 8.92
N GLU A 125 -15.28 -0.41 10.18
CA GLU A 125 -14.40 -0.23 11.34
C GLU A 125 -13.46 -1.43 11.56
N GLU A 126 -13.94 -2.63 11.29
CA GLU A 126 -13.14 -3.84 11.37
C GLU A 126 -12.05 -3.87 10.30
N LEU A 127 -12.38 -3.51 9.06
CA LEU A 127 -11.42 -3.44 7.96
C LEU A 127 -10.45 -2.27 8.13
N ASP A 128 -10.93 -1.11 8.58
CA ASP A 128 -10.09 0.06 8.85
C ASP A 128 -9.07 -0.23 9.95
N ARG A 129 -9.45 -0.99 11.00
CA ARG A 129 -8.49 -1.38 12.06
C ARG A 129 -7.36 -2.24 11.52
N GLU A 130 -7.67 -3.28 10.74
CA GLU A 130 -6.66 -4.17 10.14
C GLU A 130 -5.79 -3.40 9.15
N PHE A 131 -6.39 -2.51 8.37
CA PHE A 131 -5.68 -1.66 7.42
C PHE A 131 -4.73 -0.69 8.11
N LEU A 132 -5.15 -0.06 9.22
CA LEU A 132 -4.31 0.83 10.02
C LEU A 132 -3.17 0.07 10.73
N ALA A 133 -3.42 -1.17 11.17
CA ALA A 133 -2.37 -2.02 11.72
C ALA A 133 -1.28 -2.33 10.67
N PHE A 134 -1.70 -2.73 9.45
CA PHE A 134 -0.78 -2.94 8.33
C PHE A 134 -0.02 -1.67 7.95
N ARG A 135 -0.71 -0.53 7.85
CA ARG A 135 -0.09 0.78 7.61
C ARG A 135 0.99 1.07 8.66
N GLY A 136 0.69 0.86 9.94
CA GLY A 136 1.62 1.09 11.03
C GLY A 136 2.84 0.16 10.98
N GLU A 137 2.68 -1.11 10.59
CA GLU A 137 3.80 -2.03 10.33
C GLU A 137 4.66 -1.56 9.15
N PHE A 138 4.03 -1.20 8.03
CA PHE A 138 4.71 -0.72 6.84
C PHE A 138 5.49 0.59 7.08
N GLU A 139 4.86 1.62 7.65
CA GLU A 139 5.51 2.92 7.90
C GLU A 139 6.67 2.78 8.90
N ARG A 140 6.53 1.94 9.93
CA ARG A 140 7.64 1.65 10.86
C ARG A 140 8.82 0.96 10.19
N SER A 141 8.58 0.12 9.19
CA SER A 141 9.65 -0.52 8.41
C SER A 141 10.26 0.46 7.40
N LEU A 142 9.42 1.26 6.72
CA LEU A 142 9.86 2.19 5.68
C LEU A 142 10.65 3.38 6.22
N TYR A 143 10.32 3.87 7.42
CA TYR A 143 10.97 5.03 8.04
C TYR A 143 11.89 4.64 9.19
N ARG A 144 12.27 3.37 9.30
CA ARG A 144 13.35 2.96 10.19
C ARG A 144 14.65 3.55 9.66
N ASP A 145 15.30 4.35 10.51
CA ASP A 145 16.66 4.86 10.31
C ASP A 145 17.68 3.70 10.24
#